data_AF-F9RYD8-F1
#
_entry.id   AF-F9RYD8-F1
#
_cell.length_a   1.000
_cell.length_b   1.000
_cell.length_c   1.000
_cell.angle_alpha   90.00
_cell.angle_beta   90.00
_cell.angle_gamma   90.00
#
_symmetry.space_group_name_H-M   'P 1'
#
loop_
_entity.id
_entity.type
_entity.pdbx_description
1 polymer ?
#
loop_
_entity_poly.entity_id
_entity_poly.type
_entity_poly.pdbx_seq_one_letter_code
_entity_poly.pdbx_strand_id
1 'polypeptide(L)'
;MNKNNQSGFTLIELVVVIVILAILTVVAFPRFSSYQRDAHIARADTAFASFENAVQLYHSKWLTEGETSSAVDYGEGDIYPSSTGFPISVGYAPIQPGSATSNAIRGEDCVSLWHALTNNDLTIRAQHEDSGAVLPSSTDIVSWYTGSNQCYYYYTPSYTKDEKLPILYYEPLTGKLKQTTERPSFSDIY
;
A
#
# COMPACT_ATOMS: atom_id res chain seq x y z
N MET A 1 25.26 -62.73 1.12
CA MET A 1 24.73 -61.86 2.20
C MET A 1 25.49 -60.54 2.14
N ASN A 2 24.89 -59.46 1.63
CA ASN A 2 25.52 -58.14 1.58
C ASN A 2 25.47 -57.50 2.97
N LYS A 3 26.64 -57.26 3.58
CA LYS A 3 26.77 -56.45 4.79
C LYS A 3 26.73 -54.97 4.38
N ASN A 4 25.61 -54.31 4.60
CA ASN A 4 25.52 -52.86 4.50
C ASN A 4 26.24 -52.25 5.71
N ASN A 5 27.49 -51.81 5.55
CA ASN A 5 28.19 -50.99 6.53
C ASN A 5 27.54 -49.59 6.54
N GLN A 6 26.55 -49.38 7.40
CA GLN A 6 26.12 -48.02 7.74
C GLN A 6 27.18 -47.40 8.66
N SER A 7 28.09 -46.61 8.07
CA SER A 7 28.95 -45.70 8.83
C SER A 7 28.08 -44.60 9.43
N GLY A 8 27.89 -44.61 10.75
CA GLY A 8 27.24 -43.51 11.47
C GLY A 8 28.09 -42.24 11.45
N PHE A 9 27.42 -41.08 11.44
CA PHE A 9 28.06 -39.77 11.57
C PHE A 9 28.72 -39.63 12.95
N THR A 10 29.90 -39.01 13.04
CA THR A 10 30.56 -38.84 14.34
C THR A 10 29.94 -37.68 15.12
N LEU A 11 29.94 -37.77 16.46
CA LEU A 11 29.43 -36.72 17.34
C LEU A 11 30.13 -35.37 17.09
N ILE A 12 31.45 -35.40 16.84
CA ILE A 12 32.23 -34.19 16.60
C ILE A 12 31.88 -33.53 15.26
N GLU A 13 31.57 -34.32 14.23
CA GLU A 13 31.19 -33.80 12.92
C GLU A 13 29.87 -33.04 12.99
N LEU A 14 28.91 -33.54 13.77
CA LEU A 14 27.68 -32.81 14.05
C LEU A 14 27.95 -31.49 14.83
N VAL A 15 28.82 -31.53 15.84
CA VAL A 15 29.15 -30.35 16.67
C VAL A 15 29.83 -29.26 15.83
N VAL A 16 30.78 -29.63 14.97
CA VAL A 16 31.46 -28.64 14.11
C VAL A 16 30.48 -28.00 13.13
N VAL A 17 29.54 -28.77 12.56
CA VAL A 17 28.52 -28.24 11.65
C VAL A 17 27.62 -27.21 12.34
N ILE A 18 27.10 -27.50 13.53
CA ILE A 18 26.23 -26.54 14.24
C ILE A 18 26.98 -25.26 14.64
N VAL A 19 28.27 -25.37 14.99
CA VAL A 19 29.11 -24.20 15.33
C VAL A 19 29.32 -23.32 14.10
N ILE A 20 29.62 -23.93 12.94
CA ILE A 20 29.76 -23.18 11.68
C ILE A 20 28.44 -22.50 11.31
N LEU A 21 27.31 -23.21 11.38
CA LEU A 21 25.98 -22.62 11.08
C LEU A 21 25.64 -21.47 12.03
N ALA A 22 25.99 -21.56 13.31
CA ALA A 22 25.78 -20.47 14.27
C ALA A 22 26.57 -19.21 13.88
N ILE A 23 27.85 -19.34 13.54
CA ILE A 23 28.70 -18.21 13.14
C ILE A 23 28.16 -17.57 11.84
N LEU A 24 27.82 -18.39 10.84
CA LEU A 24 27.29 -17.90 9.56
C LEU A 24 25.99 -17.12 9.76
N THR A 25 25.09 -17.59 10.64
CA THR A 25 23.81 -16.93 10.91
C THR A 25 24.00 -15.56 11.56
N VAL A 26 24.90 -15.45 12.54
CA VAL A 26 25.17 -14.17 13.22
C VAL A 26 25.72 -13.11 12.27
N VAL A 27 26.60 -13.51 11.33
CA VAL A 27 27.19 -12.57 10.35
C VAL A 27 26.18 -12.20 9.25
N ALA A 28 25.32 -13.13 8.83
CA ALA A 28 24.37 -12.91 7.74
C ALA A 28 23.12 -12.11 8.16
N PHE A 29 22.67 -12.23 9.41
CA PHE A 29 21.39 -11.66 9.87
C PHE A 29 21.26 -10.13 9.68
N PRO A 30 22.25 -9.28 10.03
CA PRO A 30 22.10 -7.83 9.88
C PRO A 30 21.88 -7.39 8.42
N ARG A 31 22.57 -8.05 7.48
CA ARG A 31 22.42 -7.80 6.03
C ARG A 31 21.07 -8.28 5.52
N PHE A 32 20.62 -9.44 5.99
CA PHE A 32 19.32 -9.98 5.63
C PHE A 32 18.18 -9.04 6.05
N SER A 33 18.24 -8.48 7.26
CA SER A 33 17.27 -7.50 7.75
C SER A 33 17.23 -6.22 6.88
N SER A 34 18.39 -5.68 6.48
CA SER A 34 18.41 -4.52 5.57
C SER A 34 17.83 -4.86 4.19
N TYR A 35 18.11 -6.04 3.64
CA TYR A 35 17.55 -6.45 2.35
C TYR A 35 16.03 -6.64 2.40
N GLN A 36 15.49 -7.14 3.52
CA GLN A 36 14.04 -7.18 3.71
C GLN A 36 13.45 -5.78 3.71
N ARG A 37 14.09 -4.80 4.37
CA ARG A 37 13.63 -3.41 4.37
C ARG A 37 13.66 -2.79 2.97
N ASP A 38 14.76 -2.97 2.25
CA ASP A 38 14.89 -2.45 0.87
C ASP A 38 13.85 -3.07 -0.07
N ALA A 39 13.57 -4.37 0.09
CA ALA A 39 12.52 -5.06 -0.66
C ALA A 39 11.13 -4.50 -0.37
N HIS A 40 10.84 -4.19 0.90
CA HIS A 40 9.58 -3.55 1.29
C HIS A 40 9.42 -2.15 0.71
N ILE A 41 10.49 -1.33 0.73
CA ILE A 41 10.48 0.01 0.13
C ILE A 41 10.25 -0.08 -1.38
N ALA A 42 10.99 -0.94 -2.08
CA ALA A 42 10.82 -1.13 -3.52
C ALA A 42 9.41 -1.60 -3.90
N ARG A 43 8.80 -2.46 -3.06
CA ARG A 43 7.42 -2.92 -3.25
C ARG A 43 6.42 -1.77 -3.08
N ALA A 44 6.60 -0.92 -2.07
CA ALA A 44 5.78 0.26 -1.85
C ALA A 44 5.88 1.24 -3.03
N ASP A 45 7.10 1.58 -3.45
CA ASP A 45 7.36 2.50 -4.56
C ASP A 45 6.74 1.99 -5.87
N THR A 46 6.86 0.68 -6.13
CA THR A 46 6.25 0.05 -7.31
C THR A 46 4.73 0.14 -7.27
N ALA A 47 4.11 -0.14 -6.12
CA ALA A 47 2.68 -0.07 -5.96
C ALA A 47 2.14 1.37 -6.09
N PHE A 48 2.83 2.33 -5.48
CA PHE A 48 2.46 3.75 -5.56
C PHE A 48 2.63 4.30 -6.98
N ALA A 49 3.74 3.98 -7.66
CA ALA A 49 3.93 4.35 -9.06
C ALA A 49 2.86 3.72 -9.97
N SER A 50 2.45 2.47 -9.69
CA SER A 50 1.34 1.83 -10.40
C SER A 50 0.03 2.60 -10.23
N PHE A 51 -0.30 3.01 -9.01
CA PHE A 51 -1.49 3.82 -8.73
C PHE A 51 -1.41 5.19 -9.43
N GLU A 52 -0.27 5.88 -9.36
CA GLU A 52 -0.06 7.16 -10.02
C GLU A 52 -0.27 7.07 -11.53
N ASN A 53 0.34 6.07 -12.18
CA ASN A 53 0.18 5.82 -13.60
C ASN A 53 -1.29 5.52 -13.96
N ALA A 54 -1.98 4.73 -13.14
CA ALA A 54 -3.38 4.41 -13.34
C ALA A 54 -4.28 5.66 -13.28
N VAL A 55 -4.05 6.56 -12.32
CA VAL A 55 -4.77 7.84 -12.23
C VAL A 55 -4.55 8.70 -13.48
N GLN A 56 -3.32 8.78 -14.00
CA GLN A 56 -3.03 9.58 -15.20
C GLN A 56 -3.63 8.97 -16.48
N LEU A 57 -3.61 7.64 -16.61
CA LEU A 57 -4.25 6.94 -17.71
C LEU A 57 -5.78 7.06 -17.66
N TYR A 58 -6.38 6.95 -16.46
CA TYR A 58 -7.79 7.22 -16.24
C TYR A 58 -8.16 8.63 -16.73
N HIS A 59 -7.40 9.64 -16.30
CA HIS A 59 -7.65 11.03 -16.69
C HIS A 59 -7.53 11.22 -18.21
N SER A 60 -6.54 10.58 -18.83
CA SER A 60 -6.38 10.60 -20.29
C SER A 60 -7.59 9.98 -20.99
N LYS A 61 -8.12 8.85 -20.48
CA LYS A 61 -9.33 8.24 -21.02
C LYS A 61 -10.56 9.14 -20.86
N TRP A 62 -10.74 9.74 -19.69
CA TRP A 62 -11.81 10.70 -19.43
C TRP A 62 -11.83 11.87 -20.44
N LEU A 63 -10.65 12.42 -20.78
CA LEU A 63 -10.53 13.44 -21.82
C LEU A 63 -10.97 12.93 -23.20
N THR A 64 -10.62 11.69 -23.55
CA THR A 64 -11.05 11.08 -24.83
C THR A 64 -12.54 10.77 -24.89
N GLU A 65 -13.19 10.59 -23.74
CA GLU A 65 -14.64 10.38 -23.63
C GLU A 65 -15.43 11.70 -23.57
N GLY A 66 -14.76 12.85 -23.72
CA GLY A 66 -15.40 14.16 -23.81
C GLY A 66 -15.83 14.72 -22.47
N GLU A 67 -15.03 14.50 -21.42
CA GLU A 67 -15.23 15.09 -20.10
C GLU A 67 -16.55 14.65 -19.43
N THR A 68 -16.88 13.37 -19.56
CA THR A 68 -18.12 12.78 -19.03
C THR A 68 -18.24 12.92 -17.51
N SER A 69 -19.47 13.04 -17.01
CA SER A 69 -19.78 12.94 -15.58
C SER A 69 -20.20 11.52 -15.16
N SER A 70 -20.28 10.59 -16.13
CA SER A 70 -20.59 9.17 -15.89
C SER A 70 -19.32 8.38 -15.59
N ALA A 71 -19.48 7.11 -15.23
CA ALA A 71 -18.34 6.21 -15.05
C ALA A 71 -17.50 6.13 -16.33
N VAL A 72 -16.18 6.16 -16.16
CA VAL A 72 -15.20 6.00 -17.23
C VAL A 72 -14.77 4.53 -17.25
N ASP A 73 -14.72 3.94 -18.43
CA ASP A 73 -14.38 2.52 -18.62
C ASP A 73 -12.88 2.25 -18.40
N TYR A 74 -12.43 2.28 -17.15
CA TYR A 74 -11.02 2.07 -16.80
C TYR A 74 -10.90 1.34 -15.48
N GLY A 75 -9.95 0.40 -15.40
CA GLY A 75 -9.72 -0.39 -14.19
C GLY A 75 -10.85 -1.38 -13.92
N GLU A 76 -11.04 -1.71 -12.64
CA GLU A 76 -12.06 -2.65 -12.18
C GLU A 76 -13.25 -1.91 -11.55
N GLY A 77 -14.45 -2.17 -12.06
CA GLY A 77 -15.70 -1.55 -11.60
C GLY A 77 -16.01 -0.19 -12.22
N ASP A 78 -17.15 0.39 -11.83
CA ASP A 78 -17.62 1.68 -12.37
C ASP A 78 -16.90 2.84 -11.67
N ILE A 79 -15.75 3.25 -12.17
CA ILE A 79 -14.99 4.37 -11.60
C ILE A 79 -15.56 5.70 -12.12
N TYR A 80 -15.94 6.61 -11.21
CA TYR A 80 -16.49 7.92 -11.55
C TYR A 80 -15.45 9.04 -11.41
N PRO A 81 -15.48 10.05 -12.32
CA PRO A 81 -14.57 11.18 -12.28
C PRO A 81 -15.06 12.30 -11.35
N SER A 82 -14.11 13.04 -10.78
CA SER A 82 -14.34 14.33 -10.16
C SER A 82 -14.68 15.40 -11.21
N SER A 83 -15.00 16.61 -10.78
CA SER A 83 -15.24 17.75 -11.69
C SER A 83 -14.03 18.13 -12.55
N THR A 84 -12.83 17.64 -12.22
CA THR A 84 -11.58 17.85 -12.97
C THR A 84 -11.12 16.60 -13.71
N GLY A 85 -11.93 15.53 -13.71
CA GLY A 85 -11.66 14.34 -14.52
C GLY A 85 -10.72 13.33 -13.91
N PHE A 86 -10.52 13.36 -12.60
CA PHE A 86 -9.69 12.40 -11.87
C PHE A 86 -10.58 11.43 -11.07
N PRO A 87 -10.17 10.16 -10.90
CA PRO A 87 -11.01 9.14 -10.28
C PRO A 87 -11.27 9.46 -8.81
N ILE A 88 -12.54 9.49 -8.39
CA ILE A 88 -12.93 9.92 -7.03
C ILE A 88 -13.78 8.91 -6.26
N SER A 89 -14.56 8.08 -6.96
CA SER A 89 -15.40 7.05 -6.35
C SER A 89 -15.60 5.86 -7.29
N VAL A 90 -16.05 4.73 -6.75
CA VAL A 90 -16.29 3.49 -7.50
C VAL A 90 -17.69 2.96 -7.18
N GLY A 91 -18.45 2.57 -8.20
CA GLY A 91 -19.79 1.97 -8.06
C GLY A 91 -20.93 2.97 -7.83
N TYR A 92 -20.63 4.24 -7.55
CA TYR A 92 -21.61 5.31 -7.40
C TYR A 92 -21.04 6.66 -7.83
N ALA A 93 -21.94 7.53 -8.30
CA ALA A 93 -21.60 8.90 -8.65
C ALA A 93 -21.07 9.69 -7.42
N PRO A 94 -20.08 10.57 -7.61
CA PRO A 94 -19.49 11.34 -6.53
C PRO A 94 -20.46 12.34 -5.94
N ILE A 95 -20.26 12.66 -4.66
CA ILE A 95 -21.00 13.74 -4.01
C ILE A 95 -20.49 15.06 -4.61
N GLN A 96 -21.35 15.73 -5.37
CA GLN A 96 -21.03 17.03 -5.98
C GLN A 96 -20.73 18.05 -4.86
N PRO A 97 -19.61 18.79 -4.92
CA PRO A 97 -19.26 19.81 -3.93
C PRO A 97 -20.15 21.05 -4.10
N GLY A 98 -21.44 20.92 -3.76
CA GLY A 98 -22.42 22.01 -3.74
C GLY A 98 -22.55 22.71 -2.38
N SER A 99 -21.83 22.24 -1.37
CA SER A 99 -21.79 22.83 -0.02
C SER A 99 -20.36 22.78 0.50
N ALA A 100 -19.88 23.87 1.10
CA ALA A 100 -18.57 23.95 1.75
C ALA A 100 -18.39 22.99 2.95
N THR A 101 -19.40 22.14 3.22
CA THR A 101 -19.45 21.15 4.30
C THR A 101 -19.62 19.70 3.83
N SER A 102 -19.68 19.42 2.52
CA SER A 102 -19.80 18.05 2.01
C SER A 102 -18.46 17.52 1.51
N ASN A 103 -17.88 16.56 2.22
CA ASN A 103 -16.76 15.76 1.72
C ASN A 103 -17.23 15.02 0.47
N ALA A 104 -16.57 15.27 -0.66
CA ALA A 104 -16.79 14.57 -1.92
C ALA A 104 -16.29 13.11 -1.88
N ILE A 105 -15.44 12.79 -0.91
CA ILE A 105 -14.86 11.47 -0.64
C ILE A 105 -15.42 10.93 0.68
N ARG A 106 -15.84 9.67 0.66
CA ARG A 106 -16.24 8.84 1.80
C ARG A 106 -15.06 7.98 2.26
N GLY A 107 -15.14 7.40 3.46
CA GLY A 107 -14.00 6.67 4.02
C GLY A 107 -13.60 5.42 3.23
N GLU A 108 -14.57 4.77 2.61
CA GLU A 108 -14.37 3.62 1.76
C GLU A 108 -13.83 3.96 0.37
N ASP A 109 -14.02 5.19 -0.12
CA ASP A 109 -13.69 5.57 -1.51
C ASP A 109 -12.20 5.36 -1.82
N CYS A 110 -11.31 5.74 -0.91
CA CYS A 110 -9.87 5.57 -1.13
C CYS A 110 -9.49 4.08 -1.25
N VAL A 111 -10.11 3.21 -0.45
CA VAL A 111 -9.88 1.76 -0.53
C VAL A 111 -10.43 1.20 -1.84
N SER A 112 -11.65 1.60 -2.22
CA SER A 112 -12.27 1.19 -3.47
C SER A 112 -11.47 1.66 -4.69
N LEU A 113 -10.95 2.89 -4.67
CA LEU A 113 -10.08 3.42 -5.72
C LEU A 113 -8.78 2.62 -5.83
N TRP A 114 -8.16 2.26 -4.71
CA TRP A 114 -6.96 1.42 -4.73
C TRP A 114 -7.22 0.08 -5.42
N HIS A 115 -8.30 -0.60 -5.06
CA HIS A 115 -8.69 -1.87 -5.70
C HIS A 115 -9.04 -1.71 -7.17
N ALA A 116 -9.74 -0.63 -7.52
CA ALA A 116 -10.20 -0.40 -8.89
C ALA A 116 -9.05 -0.03 -9.84
N LEU A 117 -8.08 0.76 -9.37
CA LEU A 117 -6.98 1.29 -10.17
C LEU A 117 -5.74 0.40 -10.16
N THR A 118 -5.55 -0.44 -9.15
CA THR A 118 -4.35 -1.26 -9.01
C THR A 118 -4.68 -2.75 -9.06
N ASN A 119 -3.87 -3.48 -9.83
CA ASN A 119 -3.93 -4.94 -9.91
C ASN A 119 -2.69 -5.55 -9.25
N ASN A 120 -2.61 -5.40 -7.92
CA ASN A 120 -1.53 -5.97 -7.11
C ASN A 120 -2.09 -6.80 -5.95
N ASP A 121 -1.20 -7.53 -5.27
CA ASP A 121 -1.55 -8.44 -4.18
C ASP A 121 -1.48 -7.76 -2.79
N LEU A 122 -1.37 -6.43 -2.73
CA LEU A 122 -1.31 -5.70 -1.47
C LEU A 122 -2.69 -5.65 -0.83
N THR A 123 -2.76 -6.10 0.41
CA THR A 123 -3.96 -6.00 1.23
C THR A 123 -4.15 -4.56 1.69
N ILE A 124 -5.38 -4.04 1.60
CA ILE A 124 -5.71 -2.67 2.01
C ILE A 124 -6.91 -2.66 2.94
N ARG A 125 -6.91 -1.75 3.91
CA ARG A 125 -8.06 -1.43 4.75
C ARG A 125 -8.17 0.08 4.94
N ALA A 126 -9.39 0.55 5.19
CA ALA A 126 -9.58 1.91 5.66
C ALA A 126 -9.23 2.01 7.15
N GLN A 127 -8.69 3.16 7.54
CA GLN A 127 -8.66 3.62 8.91
C GLN A 127 -9.96 4.36 9.20
N HIS A 128 -10.62 3.90 10.26
CA HIS A 128 -11.77 4.46 10.95
C HIS A 128 -11.49 4.45 12.45
N GLU A 129 -12.20 5.27 13.23
CA GLU A 129 -12.10 5.31 14.70
C GLU A 129 -12.19 3.89 15.31
N ASP A 130 -13.04 3.02 14.76
CA ASP A 130 -13.22 1.63 15.23
C ASP A 130 -12.18 0.62 14.70
N SER A 131 -11.40 0.98 13.68
CA SER A 131 -10.47 0.06 13.01
C SER A 131 -9.05 0.08 13.61
N GLY A 132 -8.80 0.97 14.57
CA GLY A 132 -7.51 1.18 15.21
C GLY A 132 -6.49 1.97 14.40
N ALA A 133 -5.31 2.17 14.99
CA ALA A 133 -4.23 2.99 14.44
C ALA A 133 -3.68 2.47 13.09
N VAL A 134 -2.97 3.35 12.35
CA VAL A 134 -2.19 2.97 11.16
C VAL A 134 -1.08 1.96 11.49
N LEU A 135 -0.46 2.08 12.66
CA LEU A 135 0.58 1.14 13.12
C LEU A 135 0.35 0.71 14.59
N PRO A 136 0.63 -0.55 14.94
CA PRO A 136 1.02 -1.65 14.06
C PRO A 136 -0.16 -2.12 13.20
N SER A 137 0.11 -2.59 11.98
CA SER A 137 -0.92 -3.13 11.08
C SER A 137 -0.53 -4.49 10.54
N SER A 138 -1.51 -5.37 10.35
CA SER A 138 -1.38 -6.65 9.66
C SER A 138 -1.72 -6.57 8.17
N THR A 139 -2.16 -5.40 7.68
CA THR A 139 -2.40 -5.15 6.25
C THR A 139 -1.17 -4.50 5.61
N ASP A 140 -1.06 -4.60 4.29
CA ASP A 140 0.05 -3.97 3.56
C ASP A 140 -0.15 -2.46 3.42
N ILE A 141 -1.40 -2.05 3.19
CA ILE A 141 -1.79 -0.65 3.11
C ILE A 141 -2.88 -0.36 4.13
N VAL A 142 -2.75 0.77 4.80
CA VAL A 142 -3.83 1.40 5.54
C VAL A 142 -4.16 2.70 4.82
N SER A 143 -5.43 2.92 4.53
CA SER A 143 -5.88 4.14 3.87
C SER A 143 -6.61 5.06 4.84
N TRP A 144 -6.40 6.36 4.73
CA TRP A 144 -7.14 7.37 5.47
C TRP A 144 -7.64 8.45 4.49
N TYR A 145 -8.67 9.17 4.89
CA TYR A 145 -9.17 10.31 4.14
C TYR A 145 -9.37 11.51 5.06
N THR A 146 -9.20 12.71 4.50
CA THR A 146 -9.43 13.95 5.24
C THR A 146 -10.71 14.64 4.77
N GLY A 147 -11.26 15.53 5.60
CA GLY A 147 -12.37 16.41 5.22
C GLY A 147 -12.04 17.38 4.06
N SER A 148 -10.78 17.42 3.63
CA SER A 148 -10.33 18.19 2.46
C SER A 148 -10.38 17.38 1.16
N ASN A 149 -11.01 16.21 1.14
CA ASN A 149 -11.09 15.31 -0.02
C ASN A 149 -9.71 14.83 -0.49
N GLN A 150 -8.94 14.29 0.44
CA GLN A 150 -7.60 13.76 0.16
C GLN A 150 -7.52 12.34 0.68
N CYS A 151 -6.97 11.44 -0.13
CA CYS A 151 -6.68 10.06 0.22
C CYS A 151 -5.20 9.92 0.60
N TYR A 152 -4.97 9.16 1.66
CA TYR A 152 -3.66 8.80 2.17
C TYR A 152 -3.55 7.27 2.10
N TYR A 153 -2.42 6.76 1.63
CA TYR A 153 -2.11 5.34 1.60
C TYR A 153 -0.78 5.11 2.31
N TYR A 154 -0.84 4.51 3.48
CA TYR A 154 0.31 4.19 4.32
C TYR A 154 0.77 2.77 4.04
N TYR A 155 2.01 2.58 3.60
CA TYR A 155 2.57 1.24 3.46
C TYR A 155 3.17 0.78 4.81
N THR A 156 2.54 -0.21 5.43
CA THR A 156 2.78 -0.60 6.83
C THR A 156 3.66 -1.83 7.09
N PRO A 157 3.95 -2.75 6.15
CA PRO A 157 4.76 -3.94 6.39
C PRO A 157 6.13 -3.63 6.99
N SER A 158 6.43 -4.30 8.10
CA SER A 158 7.71 -4.19 8.82
C SER A 158 8.02 -2.79 9.37
N TYR A 159 7.04 -1.88 9.49
CA TYR A 159 7.20 -0.57 10.14
C TYR A 159 6.65 -0.56 11.56
N THR A 160 7.27 0.27 12.41
CA THR A 160 6.79 0.55 13.77
C THR A 160 6.47 2.03 13.92
N LYS A 161 5.73 2.39 14.98
CA LYS A 161 5.20 3.76 15.19
C LYS A 161 6.28 4.86 15.19
N ASP A 162 7.51 4.53 15.56
CA ASP A 162 8.62 5.50 15.66
C ASP A 162 9.42 5.66 14.36
N GLU A 163 9.15 4.82 13.36
CA GLU A 163 9.80 4.83 12.05
C GLU A 163 9.05 5.72 11.07
N LYS A 164 9.79 6.24 10.08
CA LYS A 164 9.16 6.86 8.91
C LYS A 164 8.73 5.75 7.96
N LEU A 165 7.52 5.82 7.45
CA LEU A 165 6.98 4.86 6.49
C LEU A 165 6.66 5.55 5.16
N PRO A 166 6.64 4.80 4.03
CA PRO A 166 6.20 5.32 2.75
C PRO A 166 4.71 5.68 2.78
N ILE A 167 4.38 6.86 2.26
CA ILE A 167 3.02 7.38 2.17
C ILE A 167 2.78 7.91 0.76
N LEU A 168 1.67 7.51 0.15
CA LEU A 168 1.14 8.12 -1.06
C LEU A 168 -0.05 9.02 -0.72
N TYR A 169 0.03 10.28 -1.11
CA TYR A 169 -1.07 11.24 -1.07
C TYR A 169 -1.72 11.33 -2.44
N TYR A 170 -3.05 11.38 -2.45
CA TYR A 170 -3.83 11.60 -3.65
C TYR A 170 -4.96 12.60 -3.41
N GLU A 171 -5.09 13.60 -4.27
CA GLU A 171 -6.13 14.61 -4.23
C GLU A 171 -7.06 14.50 -5.46
N PRO A 172 -8.19 13.77 -5.39
CA PRO A 172 -9.07 13.54 -6.54
C PRO A 172 -9.66 14.78 -7.21
N LEU A 173 -9.73 15.92 -6.50
CA LEU A 173 -10.22 17.17 -7.09
C LEU A 173 -9.18 17.88 -7.96
N THR A 174 -7.90 17.55 -7.82
CA THR A 174 -6.82 18.19 -8.60
C THR A 174 -5.97 17.18 -9.38
N GLY A 175 -6.11 15.89 -9.09
CA GLY A 175 -5.26 14.84 -9.64
C GLY A 175 -3.85 14.81 -9.07
N LYS A 176 -3.56 15.63 -8.05
CA LYS A 176 -2.22 15.74 -7.49
C LYS A 176 -1.88 14.48 -6.70
N LEU A 177 -0.72 13.92 -7.02
CA LEU A 177 -0.13 12.77 -6.34
C LEU A 177 1.21 13.18 -5.74
N LYS A 178 1.53 12.64 -4.56
CA LYS A 178 2.82 12.86 -3.93
C LYS A 178 3.20 11.64 -3.11
N GLN A 179 4.40 11.11 -3.34
CA GLN A 179 5.03 10.14 -2.44
C GLN A 179 5.91 10.87 -1.43
N THR A 180 5.88 10.43 -0.18
CA THR A 180 6.79 10.89 0.88
C THR A 180 7.15 9.74 1.81
N THR A 181 8.12 10.00 2.67
CA THR A 181 8.48 9.10 3.77
C THR A 181 8.47 9.88 5.08
N GLU A 182 7.38 9.76 5.83
CA GLU A 182 7.12 10.56 7.03
C GLU A 182 6.66 9.66 8.19
N ARG A 183 6.66 10.20 9.41
CA ARG A 183 6.04 9.50 10.55
C ARG A 183 4.52 9.68 10.44
N PRO A 184 3.69 8.69 10.84
CA PRO A 184 2.25 8.88 10.88
C PRO A 184 1.92 10.07 11.80
N SER A 185 1.04 10.98 11.37
CA SER A 185 0.65 12.13 12.19
C SER A 185 -0.09 11.64 13.43
N PHE A 186 -0.09 12.43 14.51
CA PHE A 186 -0.82 12.10 15.73
C PHE A 186 -2.34 11.96 15.51
N SER A 187 -2.87 12.62 14.46
CA SER A 187 -4.24 12.48 13.95
C SER A 187 -4.51 11.15 13.26
N ASP A 188 -3.48 10.44 12.83
CA ASP A 188 -3.56 9.19 12.05
C ASP A 188 -3.33 7.98 12.98
N ILE A 189 -3.28 8.20 14.29
CA ILE A 189 -2.95 7.18 15.31
C ILE A 189 -4.16 6.89 16.22
N TYR A 190 -5.20 7.73 16.20
CA TYR A 190 -6.40 7.60 17.03
C TYR A 190 -7.65 7.87 16.21
#